data_AF-A0A8X6QN15-F1
#
_entry.id   AF-A0A8X6QN15-F1
#
_cell.length_a   1.000
_cell.length_b   1.000
_cell.length_c   1.000
_cell.angle_alpha   90.00
_cell.angle_beta   90.00
_cell.angle_gamma   90.00
#
_symmetry.space_group_name_H-M   'P 1'
#
loop_
_entity.id
_entity.type
_entity.pdbx_description
1 polymer ?
#
loop_
_entity_poly.entity_id
_entity_poly.type
_entity_poly.pdbx_seq_one_letter_code
_entity_poly.pdbx_strand_id
1 'polypeptide(L)' 'MVKYLVERGACIFATTLSDHETAAEKCEEDEEGFDGCSEYLYSMQEKLGILNGGVVYALYDYDSQNSD' A
#
# COMPACT_ATOMS: atom_id res chain seq x y z
N MET A 1 -4.88 3.24 -12.71
CA MET A 1 -3.46 3.64 -12.51
C MET A 1 -2.84 2.97 -11.29
N VAL A 2 -3.47 3.06 -10.11
CA VAL A 2 -2.94 2.53 -8.84
C VAL A 2 -2.52 1.06 -8.89
N LYS A 3 -3.36 0.17 -9.46
CA LYS A 3 -3.04 -1.26 -9.64
C LYS A 3 -1.70 -1.49 -10.35
N TYR A 4 -1.43 -0.75 -11.41
CA TYR A 4 -0.18 -0.88 -12.17
C TYR A 4 1.05 -0.53 -11.32
N LEU A 5 0.95 0.51 -10.47
CA LEU A 5 2.06 0.90 -9.58
C LEU A 5 2.28 -0.16 -8.49
N VAL A 6 1.21 -0.71 -7.91
CA VAL A 6 1.29 -1.79 -6.92
C VAL A 6 1.97 -3.03 -7.51
N GLU A 7 1.54 -3.46 -8.70
CA GLU A 7 2.14 -4.59 -9.42
C GLU A 7 3.62 -4.36 -9.82
N ARG A 8 4.09 -3.11 -9.76
CA ARG A 8 5.46 -2.71 -10.06
C ARG A 8 6.28 -2.34 -8.82
N GLY A 9 5.78 -2.62 -7.62
CA GLY A 9 6.52 -2.43 -6.37
C GLY A 9 6.29 -1.10 -5.67
N ALA A 10 5.10 -0.51 -5.78
CA ALA A 10 4.73 0.62 -4.93
C ALA A 10 4.66 0.21 -3.44
N CYS A 11 5.17 1.07 -2.56
CA CYS A 11 5.12 0.85 -1.11
C CYS A 11 3.74 1.22 -0.56
N ILE A 12 2.93 0.20 -0.26
CA ILE A 12 1.51 0.34 0.13
C ILE A 12 1.31 1.07 1.46
N PHE A 13 2.28 0.96 2.38
CA PHE A 13 2.26 1.58 3.69
C PHE A 13 3.12 2.84 3.79
N ALA A 14 3.62 3.36 2.66
CA ALA A 14 4.27 4.67 2.68
C ALA A 14 3.25 5.73 3.08
N THR A 15 3.64 6.61 4.00
CA THR A 15 2.81 7.71 4.48
C THR A 15 3.41 9.06 4.10
N THR A 16 2.54 10.05 3.96
CA THR A 16 2.93 11.45 3.83
C THR A 16 3.58 11.96 5.12
N LEU A 17 4.47 12.95 4.99
CA LEU A 17 5.20 13.51 6.15
C LEU A 17 4.35 14.46 7.00
N SER A 18 3.34 15.11 6.40
CA SER A 18 2.55 16.17 7.01
C SER A 18 1.45 15.65 7.93
N ASP A 19 0.73 14.65 7.46
CA ASP A 19 -0.54 14.14 7.99
C ASP A 19 -0.54 12.63 8.20
N HIS A 20 0.56 11.96 7.83
CA HIS A 20 0.76 10.51 8.03
C HIS A 20 -0.27 9.62 7.35
N GLU A 21 -0.84 10.10 6.25
CA GLU A 21 -1.82 9.38 5.46
C GLU A 21 -1.15 8.51 4.39
N THR A 22 -1.69 7.33 4.20
CA THR A 22 -1.34 6.39 3.13
C THR A 22 -1.99 6.79 1.80
N ALA A 23 -1.59 6.14 0.71
CA ALA A 23 -2.23 6.36 -0.59
C ALA A 23 -3.74 6.05 -0.61
N ALA A 24 -4.22 5.14 0.26
CA ALA A 24 -5.65 4.80 0.34
C ALA A 24 -6.48 5.95 0.94
N GLU A 25 -5.94 6.61 1.96
CA GLU A 25 -6.57 7.76 2.63
C GLU A 25 -6.59 9.02 1.75
N LYS A 26 -5.74 9.06 0.72
CA LYS A 26 -5.65 10.14 -0.27
C LYS A 26 -6.55 9.97 -1.51
N CYS A 27 -7.39 8.92 -1.59
CA CYS A 27 -8.39 8.86 -2.67
C CYS A 27 -9.47 9.93 -2.42
N GLU A 28 -9.81 10.73 -3.45
CA GLU A 28 -10.76 11.86 -3.33
C GLU A 28 -12.22 11.38 -3.40
N GLU A 29 -13.01 11.62 -2.34
CA GLU A 29 -14.40 11.13 -2.21
C GLU A 29 -15.37 11.71 -3.24
N ASP A 30 -15.15 12.95 -3.67
CA ASP A 30 -16.02 13.68 -4.60
C ASP A 30 -15.71 13.40 -6.08
N GLU A 31 -14.68 12.60 -6.37
CA GLU A 31 -14.21 12.31 -7.73
C GLU A 31 -14.71 10.96 -8.27
N GLU A 32 -14.91 10.90 -9.59
CA GLU A 32 -15.30 9.64 -10.25
C GLU A 32 -14.23 8.56 -10.07
N GLY A 33 -14.63 7.39 -9.57
CA GLY A 33 -13.73 6.26 -9.35
C GLY A 33 -13.12 6.19 -7.96
N PHE A 34 -13.58 7.02 -7.01
CA PHE A 34 -13.24 6.93 -5.59
C PHE A 34 -13.33 5.49 -5.06
N ASP A 35 -14.51 4.86 -5.16
CA ASP A 35 -14.75 3.50 -4.63
C ASP A 35 -13.73 2.50 -5.17
N GLY A 36 -13.48 2.50 -6.48
CA GLY A 36 -12.51 1.59 -7.09
C GLY A 36 -11.05 1.86 -6.70
N CYS A 37 -10.70 3.13 -6.43
CA CYS A 37 -9.38 3.53 -5.92
C CYS A 37 -9.18 3.05 -4.48
N SER A 38 -10.09 3.46 -3.61
CA SER A 38 -9.99 3.27 -2.17
C SER A 38 -10.15 1.80 -1.80
N GLU A 39 -11.16 1.10 -2.32
CA GLU A 39 -11.37 -0.32 -2.06
C GLU A 39 -10.17 -1.18 -2.49
N TYR A 40 -9.57 -0.88 -3.64
CA TYR A 40 -8.39 -1.60 -4.10
C TYR A 40 -7.20 -1.39 -3.15
N LEU A 41 -6.91 -0.14 -2.79
CA LEU A 41 -5.76 0.18 -1.94
C LEU A 41 -5.94 -0.32 -0.50
N TYR A 42 -7.13 -0.16 0.10
CA TYR A 42 -7.44 -0.73 1.42
C TYR A 42 -7.39 -2.26 1.39
N SER A 43 -7.93 -2.91 0.34
CA SER A 43 -7.82 -4.35 0.22
C SER A 43 -6.37 -4.83 0.07
N MET A 44 -5.47 -4.03 -0.50
CA MET A 44 -4.04 -4.37 -0.54
C MET A 44 -3.38 -4.19 0.82
N GLN A 45 -3.73 -3.15 1.58
CA GLN A 45 -3.25 -2.96 2.95
C GLN A 45 -3.66 -4.13 3.86
N GLU A 46 -4.93 -4.52 3.84
CA GLU A 46 -5.45 -5.59 4.71
C GLU A 46 -4.91 -6.97 4.36
N LYS A 47 -4.58 -7.21 3.09
CA LYS A 47 -4.32 -8.57 2.58
C LYS A 47 -2.87 -8.80 2.15
N LEU A 48 -1.99 -7.80 2.28
CA LEU A 48 -0.55 -8.00 2.07
C LEU A 48 -0.02 -9.04 3.07
N GLY A 49 0.70 -10.04 2.58
CA GLY A 49 1.16 -11.16 3.42
C GLY A 49 0.11 -12.26 3.67
N ILE A 50 -1.10 -12.16 3.11
CA ILE A 50 -2.12 -13.22 3.13
C ILE A 50 -2.39 -13.72 1.71
N LEU A 51 -2.61 -12.81 0.76
CA LEU A 51 -2.78 -13.17 -0.64
C LEU A 51 -1.49 -13.73 -1.24
N ASN A 52 -1.61 -14.39 -2.40
CA ASN A 52 -0.46 -14.95 -3.13
C ASN A 52 0.39 -15.93 -2.27
N GLY A 53 -0.27 -16.68 -1.37
CA GLY A 53 0.41 -17.62 -0.46
C GLY A 53 1.28 -16.92 0.59
N GLY A 54 1.02 -15.65 0.89
CA GLY A 54 1.76 -14.84 1.85
C GLY A 54 3.12 -14.33 1.35
N VAL A 55 3.45 -14.53 0.07
CA VAL A 55 4.70 -14.04 -0.51
C VAL A 55 4.69 -12.51 -0.60
N VAL A 56 5.75 -11.88 -0.08
CA VAL A 56 6.00 -10.44 -0.12
C VAL A 56 7.44 -10.17 -0.54
N TYR A 57 7.71 -8.94 -0.98
CA TYR A 57 9.02 -8.51 -1.44
C TYR A 57 9.47 -7.26 -0.67
N ALA A 58 10.75 -7.22 -0.29
CA ALA A 58 11.35 -6.02 0.27
C ALA A 58 11.57 -4.98 -0.84
N LEU A 59 11.11 -3.75 -0.61
CA LEU A 59 11.32 -2.62 -1.52
C LEU A 59 12.58 -1.81 -1.17
N TYR A 60 13.09 -1.99 0.05
CA TYR A 60 14.27 -1.36 0.59
C TYR A 60 15.08 -2.38 1.39
N ASP A 61 16.39 -2.16 1.48
CA ASP A 61 17.24 -2.87 2.42
C ASP A 61 16.91 -2.47 3.86
N TYR A 62 17.15 -3.36 4.81
CA TYR A 62 16.92 -3.11 6.23
C TYR A 62 18.00 -3.81 7.08
N ASP A 63 18.73 -3.02 7.87
CA ASP A 63 19.68 -3.53 8.87
C ASP A 63 18.93 -3.89 10.16
N SER A 64 19.08 -5.12 10.65
CA SER A 64 18.38 -5.58 11.84
C SER A 64 18.79 -4.78 13.09
N GLN A 65 17.78 -4.34 13.85
CA GLN A 65 17.98 -3.55 15.07
C GLN A 65 17.91 -4.39 16.35
N ASN A 66 17.37 -5.61 16.25
CA ASN A 66 17.25 -6.58 17.34
C ASN A 66 17.52 -7.98 16.77
N SER A 67 17.94 -8.90 17.64
CA SER A 67 17.90 -10.33 17.33
C SER A 67 16.45 -10.82 17.32
N ASP A 68 16.17 -11.83 16.50
CA ASP A 68 14.89 -12.56 16.53
C ASP A 68 14.61 -13.20 17.91
#